data_AF-A0A9D8QAJ3-F1
#
_entry.id   AF-A0A9D8QAJ3-F1
#
_cell.length_a   1.000
_cell.length_b   1.000
_cell.length_c   1.000
_cell.angle_alpha   90.00
_cell.angle_beta   90.00
_cell.angle_gamma   90.00
#
_symmetry.space_group_name_H-M   'P 1'
#
loop_
_entity.id
_entity.type
_entity.pdbx_description
1 polymer ?
#
loop_
_entity_poly.entity_id
_entity_poly.type
_entity_poly.pdbx_seq_one_letter_code
_entity_poly.pdbx_strand_id
1 'polypeptide(L)'
;MKLITWNIQWARGMDNRVDPARVVAHARQMADFDVLCLQEVADNFPELDFNDETNQFARFGELLPGFTAIEGIGVDVDDGKGGRRRFGNMLLTRYPVAQILRHLLPWEAAETRNMPRIMIEAMASTPLGPVRLMTTHLE
;
A
#
# COMPACT_ATOMS: atom_id res chain seq x y z
N MET A 1 -10.80 -16.36 -6.98
CA MET A 1 -10.23 -15.15 -6.37
C MET A 1 -9.08 -15.55 -5.46
N LYS A 2 -7.88 -15.08 -5.74
CA LYS A 2 -6.68 -15.22 -4.90
C LYS A 2 -6.29 -13.85 -4.36
N LEU A 3 -6.20 -13.73 -3.04
CA LEU A 3 -5.83 -12.50 -2.36
C LEU A 3 -4.51 -12.73 -1.61
N ILE A 4 -3.58 -11.79 -1.76
CA ILE A 4 -2.37 -11.70 -0.94
C ILE A 4 -2.46 -10.43 -0.12
N THR A 5 -2.13 -10.50 1.17
CA THR A 5 -1.89 -9.34 2.01
C THR A 5 -0.47 -9.41 2.56
N TRP A 6 0.25 -8.29 2.54
CA TRP A 6 1.64 -8.25 2.93
C TRP A 6 2.05 -6.87 3.46
N ASN A 7 2.50 -6.83 4.71
CA ASN A 7 3.31 -5.70 5.20
C ASN A 7 4.72 -5.84 4.63
N ILE A 8 5.11 -4.92 3.76
CA ILE A 8 6.32 -5.02 2.95
C ILE A 8 7.50 -4.26 3.53
N GLN A 9 7.35 -3.61 4.69
CA GLN A 9 8.38 -2.79 5.31
C GLN A 9 9.02 -1.83 4.29
N TRP A 10 8.22 -0.96 3.65
CA TRP A 10 8.64 -0.06 2.56
C TRP A 10 9.50 -0.74 1.48
N ALA A 11 9.15 -1.99 1.14
CA ALA A 11 9.87 -2.86 0.21
C ALA A 11 11.34 -3.17 0.59
N ARG A 12 11.73 -2.95 1.84
CA ARG A 12 13.05 -3.29 2.37
C ARG A 12 13.16 -4.78 2.64
N GLY A 13 14.18 -5.40 2.06
CA GLY A 13 14.53 -6.79 2.30
C GLY A 13 15.50 -6.95 3.47
N MET A 14 15.70 -8.19 3.91
CA MET A 14 16.72 -8.56 4.90
C MET A 14 18.16 -8.25 4.43
N ASP A 15 18.34 -8.01 3.13
CA ASP A 15 19.58 -7.57 2.52
C ASP A 15 19.76 -6.04 2.52
N ASN A 16 18.90 -5.31 3.24
CA ASN A 16 18.87 -3.85 3.34
C ASN A 16 18.64 -3.13 2.01
N ARG A 17 18.11 -3.82 1.00
CA ARG A 17 17.75 -3.20 -0.29
C ARG A 17 16.26 -2.89 -0.31
N VAL A 18 15.90 -1.67 -0.75
CA VAL A 18 14.52 -1.28 -1.05
C VAL A 18 14.24 -1.62 -2.52
N ASP A 19 13.31 -2.54 -2.75
CA ASP A 19 13.01 -3.03 -4.10
C ASP A 19 11.52 -3.44 -4.25
N PRO A 20 10.65 -2.53 -4.71
CA PRO A 20 9.25 -2.84 -5.02
C PRO A 20 9.07 -3.92 -6.09
N ALA A 21 10.00 -4.05 -7.05
CA ALA A 21 9.92 -5.06 -8.09
C ALA A 21 10.13 -6.47 -7.53
N ARG A 22 11.04 -6.62 -6.56
CA ARG A 22 11.22 -7.88 -5.82
C ARG A 22 9.97 -8.29 -5.05
N VAL A 23 9.28 -7.34 -4.40
CA VAL A 23 8.00 -7.60 -3.73
C VAL A 23 6.97 -8.18 -4.73
N VAL A 24 6.80 -7.53 -5.88
CA VAL A 24 5.86 -8.00 -6.93
C VAL A 24 6.26 -9.37 -7.47
N ALA A 25 7.56 -9.59 -7.73
CA ALA A 25 8.06 -10.86 -8.22
C ALA A 25 7.78 -12.01 -7.23
N HIS A 26 8.03 -11.79 -5.93
CA HIS A 26 7.74 -12.77 -4.89
C HIS A 26 6.23 -13.01 -4.74
N ALA A 27 5.40 -11.98 -4.77
CA ALA A 27 3.94 -12.13 -4.72
C ALA A 27 3.42 -12.99 -5.89
N ARG A 28 3.99 -12.81 -7.10
CA ARG A 28 3.65 -13.63 -8.28
C ARG A 28 4.11 -15.08 -8.17
N GLN A 29 5.21 -15.35 -7.47
CA GLN A 29 5.67 -16.71 -7.18
C GLN A 29 4.74 -17.42 -6.18
N MET A 30 4.15 -16.69 -5.23
CA MET A 30 3.17 -17.25 -4.29
C MET A 30 1.87 -17.64 -5.00
N ALA A 31 1.39 -16.76 -5.91
CA ALA A 31 0.18 -17.01 -6.69
C ALA A 31 0.05 -16.05 -7.87
N ASP A 32 -0.67 -16.48 -8.92
CA ASP A 32 -1.32 -15.56 -9.85
C ASP A 32 -2.50 -14.87 -9.13
N PHE A 33 -2.21 -13.83 -8.34
CA PHE A 33 -3.17 -13.17 -7.44
C PHE A 33 -4.11 -12.23 -8.18
N ASP A 34 -5.38 -12.20 -7.77
CA ASP A 34 -6.37 -11.25 -8.27
C ASP A 34 -6.33 -9.92 -7.51
N VAL A 35 -5.97 -9.99 -6.22
CA VAL A 35 -5.91 -8.86 -5.28
C VAL A 35 -4.60 -8.90 -4.50
N LEU A 36 -3.92 -7.76 -4.40
CA LEU A 36 -2.73 -7.56 -3.59
C LEU A 36 -2.93 -6.38 -2.65
N CYS A 37 -2.93 -6.65 -1.36
CA CYS A 37 -3.02 -5.65 -0.30
C CYS A 37 -1.63 -5.45 0.31
N LEU A 38 -1.10 -4.24 0.24
CA LEU A 38 0.20 -3.89 0.80
C LEU A 38 0.05 -2.92 1.96
N GLN A 39 0.82 -3.14 3.02
CA GLN A 39 0.98 -2.19 4.14
C GLN A 39 2.42 -1.71 4.20
N GLU A 40 2.63 -0.54 4.80
CA GLU A 40 3.93 0.14 4.87
C GLU A 40 4.50 0.51 3.49
N VAL A 41 3.66 1.08 2.63
CA VAL A 41 4.09 1.65 1.35
C VAL A 41 4.50 3.11 1.58
N ALA A 42 5.66 3.49 1.05
CA ALA A 42 6.27 4.80 1.27
C ALA A 42 6.43 5.61 -0.03
N ASP A 43 6.37 6.92 0.08
CA ASP A 43 6.73 7.88 -0.97
C ASP A 43 7.55 9.01 -0.36
N ASN A 44 8.76 9.22 -0.88
CA ASN A 44 9.66 10.29 -0.46
C ASN A 44 9.89 10.33 1.07
N PHE A 45 10.19 9.19 1.68
CA PHE A 45 10.45 9.09 3.13
C PHE A 45 11.94 8.75 3.38
N PRO A 46 12.87 9.71 3.26
CA PRO A 46 14.31 9.47 3.40
C PRO A 46 14.74 9.10 4.82
N GLU A 47 13.91 9.35 5.83
CA GLU A 47 14.17 8.93 7.21
C GLU A 47 14.00 7.42 7.44
N LEU A 48 13.41 6.70 6.48
CA LEU A 48 13.37 5.25 6.49
C LEU A 48 14.70 4.70 5.98
N ASP A 49 15.32 3.83 6.77
CA ASP A 49 16.59 3.20 6.42
C ASP A 49 16.58 2.67 4.98
N PHE A 50 17.58 3.08 4.21
CA PHE A 50 17.85 2.66 2.83
C PHE A 50 16.77 3.05 1.80
N ASN A 51 15.81 3.90 2.16
CA ASN A 51 14.81 4.40 1.21
C ASN A 51 15.41 5.50 0.31
N ASP A 52 15.06 5.50 -0.97
CA ASP A 52 15.70 6.29 -2.03
C ASP A 52 14.82 7.45 -2.52
N GLU A 53 13.99 8.01 -1.63
CA GLU A 53 13.00 9.06 -1.92
C GLU A 53 11.94 8.68 -2.98
N THR A 54 11.94 7.44 -3.48
CA THR A 54 11.02 7.03 -4.56
C THR A 54 9.57 6.94 -4.13
N ASN A 55 8.66 7.18 -5.08
CA ASN A 55 7.22 7.01 -4.92
C ASN A 55 6.83 5.55 -5.14
N GLN A 56 6.78 4.75 -4.07
CA GLN A 56 6.46 3.32 -4.19
C GLN A 56 5.02 3.09 -4.66
N PHE A 57 4.08 3.97 -4.31
CA PHE A 57 2.69 3.85 -4.77
C PHE A 57 2.62 3.88 -6.30
N ALA A 58 3.28 4.86 -6.93
CA ALA A 58 3.38 4.93 -8.39
C ALA A 58 4.11 3.70 -8.94
N ARG A 59 5.22 3.31 -8.31
CA ARG A 59 6.05 2.19 -8.75
C ARG A 59 5.30 0.85 -8.75
N PHE A 60 4.51 0.56 -7.72
CA PHE A 60 3.66 -0.64 -7.68
C PHE A 60 2.59 -0.63 -8.76
N GLY A 61 2.02 0.54 -9.07
CA GLY A 61 1.07 0.71 -10.19
C GLY A 61 1.72 0.38 -11.54
N GLU A 62 2.93 0.86 -11.78
CA GLU A 62 3.70 0.56 -13.01
C GLU A 62 4.06 -0.92 -13.15
N LEU A 63 4.43 -1.58 -12.03
CA LEU A 63 4.83 -2.99 -12.01
C LEU A 63 3.66 -3.97 -12.19
N LEU A 64 2.42 -3.51 -12.00
CA LEU A 64 1.20 -4.30 -12.10
C LEU A 64 0.24 -3.69 -13.14
N PRO A 65 0.65 -3.61 -14.42
CA PRO A 65 -0.23 -3.12 -15.46
C PRO A 65 -1.49 -3.98 -15.54
N GLY A 66 -2.65 -3.33 -15.72
CA GLY A 66 -3.96 -3.98 -15.71
C GLY A 66 -4.57 -4.16 -14.31
N PHE A 67 -3.87 -3.77 -13.25
CA PHE A 67 -4.46 -3.64 -11.92
C PHE A 67 -4.92 -2.20 -11.69
N THR A 68 -6.07 -2.03 -11.06
CA THR A 68 -6.44 -0.75 -10.43
C THR A 68 -5.63 -0.60 -9.15
N ALA A 69 -4.77 0.41 -9.12
CA ALA A 69 -3.95 0.79 -7.97
C ALA A 69 -4.71 1.80 -7.09
N ILE A 70 -4.90 1.47 -5.81
CA ILE A 70 -5.62 2.31 -4.85
C ILE A 70 -4.71 2.63 -3.68
N GLU A 71 -4.36 3.91 -3.56
CA GLU A 71 -3.55 4.42 -2.44
C GLU A 71 -4.43 4.76 -1.25
N GLY A 72 -3.98 4.46 -0.04
CA GLY A 72 -4.55 4.93 1.22
C GLY A 72 -3.44 5.53 2.08
N ILE A 73 -3.36 6.86 2.11
CA ILE A 73 -2.30 7.59 2.81
C ILE A 73 -2.74 7.87 4.25
N GLY A 74 -2.02 7.30 5.22
CA GLY A 74 -2.26 7.54 6.65
C GLY A 74 -1.43 8.71 7.18
N VAL A 75 -0.18 8.83 6.71
CA VAL A 75 0.71 9.95 7.02
C VAL A 75 1.01 10.71 5.75
N ASP A 76 0.75 12.01 5.76
CA ASP A 76 1.05 12.93 4.66
C ASP A 76 1.63 14.23 5.25
N VAL A 77 2.94 14.41 5.13
CA VAL A 77 3.66 15.54 5.74
C VAL A 77 4.53 16.27 4.73
N ASP A 78 4.88 17.50 5.05
CA ASP A 78 5.78 18.31 4.23
C ASP A 78 7.19 17.72 4.20
N ASP A 79 7.86 17.82 3.04
CA ASP A 79 9.26 17.41 2.87
C ASP A 79 10.25 18.58 3.02
N GLY A 80 9.77 19.81 3.22
CA GLY A 80 10.59 21.03 3.33
C GLY A 80 11.18 21.52 2.01
N LYS A 81 10.88 20.87 0.88
CA LYS A 81 11.39 21.16 -0.47
C LYS A 81 10.25 21.49 -1.46
N GLY A 82 9.02 21.60 -0.98
CA GLY A 82 7.82 21.86 -1.80
C GLY A 82 7.12 20.59 -2.29
N GLY A 83 7.55 19.41 -1.82
CA GLY A 83 6.92 18.12 -2.06
C GLY A 83 6.25 17.57 -0.80
N ARG A 84 5.95 16.27 -0.82
CA ARG A 84 5.28 15.56 0.28
C ARG A 84 6.05 14.30 0.62
N ARG A 85 5.94 13.85 1.88
CA ARG A 85 6.35 12.52 2.32
C ARG A 85 5.09 11.78 2.72
N ARG A 86 4.82 10.64 2.08
CA ARG A 86 3.55 9.89 2.24
C ARG A 86 3.78 8.44 2.65
N PHE A 87 3.01 7.96 3.62
CA PHE A 87 3.09 6.58 4.12
C PHE A 87 1.71 6.00 4.35
N GLY A 88 1.52 4.73 4.00
CA GLY A 88 0.23 4.08 4.21
C GLY A 88 0.10 2.71 3.57
N ASN A 89 -1.10 2.45 3.06
CA ASN A 89 -1.53 1.16 2.52
C ASN A 89 -1.80 1.28 1.02
N MET A 90 -1.75 0.15 0.32
CA MET A 90 -2.12 0.07 -1.08
C MET A 90 -2.99 -1.16 -1.32
N LEU A 91 -4.02 -1.02 -2.15
CA LEU A 91 -4.84 -2.12 -2.66
C LEU A 91 -4.73 -2.15 -4.17
N LEU A 92 -4.24 -3.25 -4.72
CA LEU A 92 -4.18 -3.49 -6.16
C LEU A 92 -5.13 -4.62 -6.52
N THR A 93 -5.97 -4.44 -7.54
CA THR A 93 -6.90 -5.48 -8.00
C THR A 93 -7.01 -5.49 -9.53
N ARG A 94 -7.05 -6.68 -10.14
CA ARG A 94 -7.31 -6.83 -11.59
C ARG A 94 -8.79 -6.72 -11.95
N TYR A 95 -9.68 -6.62 -10.96
CA TYR A 95 -11.12 -6.46 -11.16
C TYR A 95 -11.50 -4.98 -11.31
N PRO A 96 -12.50 -4.65 -12.14
CA PRO A 96 -13.09 -3.31 -12.15
C PRO A 96 -13.61 -2.90 -10.76
N VAL A 97 -13.33 -1.66 -10.36
CA VAL A 97 -13.72 -1.12 -9.06
C VAL A 97 -14.81 -0.07 -9.25
N ALA A 98 -15.99 -0.31 -8.66
CA ALA A 98 -17.14 0.58 -8.78
C ALA A 98 -17.11 1.75 -7.78
N GLN A 99 -16.52 1.53 -6.60
CA GLN A 99 -16.42 2.54 -5.55
C GLN A 99 -15.15 2.32 -4.72
N ILE A 100 -14.55 3.43 -4.28
CA ILE A 100 -13.42 3.44 -3.36
C ILE A 100 -13.78 4.37 -2.20
N LEU A 101 -13.66 3.87 -0.97
CA LEU A 101 -13.71 4.67 0.25
C LEU A 101 -12.38 4.58 0.99
N ARG A 102 -12.06 5.65 1.70
CA ARG A 102 -10.84 5.79 2.50
C ARG A 102 -11.25 6.28 3.88
N HIS A 103 -11.05 5.43 4.87
CA HIS A 103 -11.50 5.67 6.23
C HIS A 103 -10.28 5.94 7.10
N LEU A 104 -10.13 7.19 7.54
CA LEU A 104 -9.19 7.48 8.63
C LEU A 104 -9.68 6.75 9.88
N LEU A 105 -8.79 6.01 10.52
CA LEU A 105 -9.10 5.30 11.75
C LEU A 105 -8.85 6.24 12.95
N PRO A 106 -9.54 6.00 14.08
CA PRO A 106 -9.29 6.76 15.30
C PRO A 106 -7.80 6.78 15.64
N TRP A 107 -7.27 7.98 15.91
CA TRP A 107 -5.89 8.19 16.31
C TRP A 107 -5.88 9.03 17.59
N GLU A 108 -5.57 8.37 18.70
CA GLU A 108 -5.53 8.99 20.02
C GLU A 108 -4.09 9.39 20.38
N ALA A 109 -3.96 10.42 21.21
CA ALA A 109 -2.68 10.77 21.79
C ALA A 109 -2.18 9.60 22.65
N ALA A 110 -0.94 9.16 22.41
CA ALA A 110 -0.31 8.08 23.15
C ALA A 110 1.05 8.52 23.70
N GLU A 111 1.48 7.91 24.82
CA GLU A 111 2.81 8.14 25.39
C GLU A 111 3.92 7.48 24.54
N THR A 112 3.57 6.44 23.80
CA THR A 112 4.47 5.74 22.87
C THR A 112 4.31 6.27 21.45
N ARG A 113 5.37 6.10 20.64
CA ARG A 113 5.31 6.43 19.21
C ARG A 113 4.19 5.62 18.54
N ASN A 114 3.19 6.32 18.02
CA ASN A 114 2.14 5.79 17.18
C ASN A 114 2.04 6.63 15.89
N MET A 115 1.18 6.23 14.96
CA MET A 115 0.94 6.98 13.74
C MET A 115 -0.52 6.86 13.27
N PRO A 116 -1.03 7.86 12.53
CA PRO A 116 -2.38 7.76 11.99
C PRO A 116 -2.52 6.56 11.04
N ARG A 117 -3.63 5.83 11.20
CA ARG A 117 -3.96 4.63 10.42
C ARG A 117 -5.14 4.90 9.49
N ILE A 118 -5.19 4.16 8.40
CA ILE A 118 -6.24 4.26 7.38
C ILE A 118 -6.67 2.88 6.91
N MET A 119 -7.96 2.74 6.58
CA MET A 119 -8.50 1.59 5.87
C MET A 119 -8.91 1.99 4.46
N ILE A 120 -8.49 1.21 3.48
CA ILE A 120 -8.99 1.29 2.11
C ILE A 120 -10.15 0.31 1.99
N GLU A 121 -11.25 0.75 1.39
CA GLU A 121 -12.38 -0.08 0.99
C GLU A 121 -12.61 0.08 -0.52
N ALA A 122 -12.74 -1.04 -1.24
CA ALA A 122 -13.01 -1.04 -2.67
C ALA A 122 -14.12 -2.04 -3.00
N MET A 123 -15.17 -1.57 -3.69
CA MET A 123 -16.22 -2.45 -4.22
C MET A 123 -15.81 -2.98 -5.60
N ALA A 124 -15.34 -4.22 -5.66
CA ALA A 124 -14.87 -4.86 -6.89
C ALA A 124 -15.97 -5.70 -7.55
N SER A 125 -16.08 -5.60 -8.88
CA SER A 125 -16.96 -6.45 -9.69
C SER A 125 -16.22 -7.73 -10.08
N THR A 126 -16.61 -8.87 -9.50
CA THR A 126 -15.87 -10.14 -9.65
C THR A 126 -16.77 -11.24 -10.22
N PRO A 127 -16.21 -12.37 -10.67
CA PRO A 127 -17.01 -13.53 -11.10
C PRO A 127 -17.91 -14.13 -10.01
N LEU A 128 -17.65 -13.82 -8.74
CA LEU A 128 -18.47 -14.21 -7.60
C LEU A 128 -19.64 -13.23 -7.33
N GLY A 129 -19.75 -12.17 -8.12
CA GLY A 129 -20.57 -10.99 -7.85
C GLY A 129 -19.76 -9.83 -7.26
N PRO A 130 -20.44 -8.75 -6.81
CA PRO A 130 -19.79 -7.63 -6.13
C PRO A 130 -19.15 -8.08 -4.82
N VAL A 131 -17.85 -7.80 -4.64
CA VAL A 131 -17.08 -8.12 -3.44
C VAL A 131 -16.45 -6.84 -2.89
N ARG A 132 -16.66 -6.59 -1.59
CA ARG A 132 -15.97 -5.52 -0.87
C ARG A 132 -14.59 -6.00 -0.43
N LEU A 133 -13.54 -5.39 -0.96
CA LEU A 133 -12.16 -5.62 -0.58
C LEU A 133 -11.73 -4.54 0.40
N MET A 134 -11.07 -4.93 1.50
CA MET A 134 -10.59 -4.00 2.51
C MET A 134 -9.15 -4.32 2.89
N THR A 135 -8.32 -3.28 3.08
CA THR A 135 -6.96 -3.42 3.63
C THR A 135 -6.70 -2.31 4.64
N THR A 136 -6.03 -2.69 5.73
CA THR A 136 -5.61 -1.75 6.78
C THR A 136 -4.34 -2.26 7.47
N HIS A 137 -3.77 -1.40 8.30
CA HIS A 137 -2.66 -1.70 9.20
C HIS A 137 -3.02 -1.03 10.52
N LEU A 138 -3.17 -1.82 11.59
CA LEU A 138 -3.49 -1.33 12.94
C LEU A 138 -2.19 -1.06 13.72
N GLU A 139 -2.29 -0.33 14.83
CA GLU A 139 -1.22 -0.24 15.84
C GLU A 139 -1.01 -1.57 16.57
#